data_AF-A0A841HZ32-F1
#
_entry.id   AF-A0A841HZ32-F1
#
_cell.length_a   1.000
_cell.length_b   1.000
_cell.length_c   1.000
_cell.angle_alpha   90.00
_cell.angle_beta   90.00
_cell.angle_gamma   90.00
#
_symmetry.space_group_name_H-M   'P 1'
#
loop_
_entity.id
_entity.type
_entity.pdbx_description
1 polymer ?
#
loop_
_entity_poly.entity_id
_entity_poly.type
_entity_poly.pdbx_seq_one_letter_code
_entity_poly.pdbx_strand_id
1 'polypeptide(L)'
;MRPLLLLLALGALLGGCRYTTFPLVPQEVPAQYPPRLESQGITLEGNELVLKVRLRDPKPGYFSVVWFAEDTELARDAIYADPQAPEATFRFARREGLSRYRAIVLFEDRALRQFEYGPLAPAQAPAAPAPTPPGNSNAPAAR
;
A
#
# COMPACT_ATOMS: atom_id res chain seq x y z
N MET A 1 -5.11 8.27 -63.63
CA MET A 1 -5.94 8.47 -62.41
C MET A 1 -5.54 7.57 -61.24
N ARG A 2 -5.26 6.28 -61.46
CA ARG A 2 -4.74 5.33 -60.44
C ARG A 2 -3.51 5.77 -59.62
N PRO A 3 -2.44 6.37 -60.19
CA PRO A 3 -1.26 6.74 -59.39
C PRO A 3 -1.52 7.92 -58.46
N LEU A 4 -2.45 8.82 -58.83
CA LEU A 4 -2.82 9.97 -58.02
C LEU A 4 -3.56 9.53 -56.75
N LEU A 5 -4.46 8.53 -56.86
CA LEU A 5 -5.16 7.93 -55.73
C LEU A 5 -4.21 7.25 -54.75
N LEU A 6 -3.16 6.58 -55.25
CA LEU A 6 -2.15 5.93 -54.42
C LEU A 6 -1.31 6.96 -53.65
N LEU A 7 -0.92 8.06 -54.30
CA LEU A 7 -0.21 9.17 -53.66
C LEU A 7 -1.06 9.85 -52.58
N LEU A 8 -2.36 10.03 -52.82
CA LEU A 8 -3.28 10.62 -51.85
C LEU A 8 -3.51 9.71 -50.64
N ALA A 9 -3.67 8.40 -50.87
CA ALA A 9 -3.80 7.42 -49.80
C ALA A 9 -2.52 7.33 -48.96
N LEU A 10 -1.34 7.38 -49.60
CA LEU A 10 -0.06 7.38 -48.91
C LEU A 10 0.13 8.67 -48.08
N GLY A 11 -0.23 9.83 -48.62
CA GLY A 11 -0.21 11.10 -47.90
C GLY A 11 -1.11 11.09 -46.65
N ALA A 12 -2.30 10.49 -46.73
CA ALA A 12 -3.18 10.33 -45.59
C ALA A 12 -2.62 9.37 -44.53
N LEU A 13 -1.96 8.28 -44.95
CA LEU A 13 -1.34 7.32 -44.04
C LEU A 13 -0.14 7.93 -43.29
N LEU A 14 0.70 8.72 -43.97
CA LEU A 14 1.83 9.41 -43.33
C LEU A 14 1.38 10.60 -42.48
N GLY A 15 0.33 11.33 -42.87
CA GLY A 15 -0.25 12.42 -42.09
C GLY A 15 -0.99 11.96 -40.82
N GLY A 16 -1.42 10.70 -40.78
CA GLY A 16 -2.04 10.07 -39.61
C GLY A 16 -1.04 9.74 -38.48
N CYS A 17 0.27 9.73 -38.76
CA CYS A 17 1.33 9.65 -37.76
C CYS A 17 1.53 11.00 -37.08
N ARG A 18 0.47 11.50 -36.44
CA ARG A 18 0.54 12.68 -35.59
C ARG A 18 1.48 12.34 -34.43
N TYR A 19 2.58 13.09 -34.33
CA TYR A 19 3.53 13.00 -33.23
C TYR A 19 2.76 12.93 -31.90
N THR A 20 3.00 11.87 -31.13
CA THR A 20 2.51 11.75 -29.77
C THR A 20 3.27 12.77 -28.92
N THR A 21 2.83 14.03 -28.95
CA THR A 21 3.45 15.09 -28.17
C THR A 21 3.03 14.89 -26.72
N PHE A 22 3.88 14.22 -25.94
CA PHE A 22 3.73 14.20 -24.49
C PHE A 22 3.99 15.62 -23.97
N PRO A 23 3.10 16.19 -23.15
CA PRO A 23 3.36 17.50 -22.57
C PRO A 23 4.64 17.41 -21.72
N LEU A 24 5.58 18.33 -21.96
CA LEU A 24 6.85 18.38 -21.23
C LEU A 24 6.66 18.60 -19.72
N VAL A 25 5.54 19.24 -19.36
CA VAL A 25 5.10 19.44 -17.98
C VAL A 25 3.78 18.68 -17.80
N PRO A 26 3.76 17.60 -16.99
CA PRO A 26 2.52 16.94 -16.59
C PRO A 26 1.59 17.93 -15.91
N GLN A 27 0.28 17.84 -16.19
CA GLN A 27 -0.67 18.66 -15.46
C GLN A 27 -0.69 18.23 -13.99
N GLU A 28 -0.67 19.21 -13.08
CA GLU A 28 -0.79 18.97 -11.66
C GLU A 28 -2.20 18.44 -11.37
N VAL A 29 -2.28 17.17 -10.98
CA VAL A 29 -3.53 16.59 -10.46
C VAL A 29 -3.54 16.88 -8.96
N PRO A 30 -4.57 17.56 -8.42
CA PRO A 30 -4.67 17.77 -6.98
C PRO A 30 -4.72 16.41 -6.29
N ALA A 31 -3.67 16.08 -5.53
CA ALA A 31 -3.55 14.80 -4.89
C ALA A 31 -4.48 14.75 -3.67
N GLN A 32 -5.52 13.93 -3.77
CA GLN A 32 -6.39 13.63 -2.64
C GLN A 32 -5.81 12.43 -1.89
N TYR A 33 -5.11 12.71 -0.79
CA TYR A 33 -4.50 11.67 0.02
C TYR A 33 -5.51 11.04 0.98
N PRO A 34 -5.41 9.71 1.23
CA PRO A 34 -6.23 9.08 2.26
C PRO A 34 -5.89 9.67 3.64
N PRO A 35 -6.84 9.64 4.59
CA PRO A 35 -6.60 10.10 5.95
C PRO A 35 -5.36 9.41 6.54
N ARG A 36 -4.41 10.22 7.03
CA ARG A 36 -3.19 9.67 7.64
C ARG A 36 -3.43 9.33 9.10
N LEU A 37 -3.16 8.08 9.45
CA LEU A 37 -3.22 7.56 10.81
C LEU A 37 -1.86 7.73 11.51
N GLU A 38 -1.87 8.34 12.68
CA GLU A 38 -0.72 8.44 13.59
C GLU A 38 -0.90 7.45 14.75
N SER A 39 0.14 6.70 15.07
CA SER A 39 0.13 5.70 16.14
C SER A 39 1.55 5.31 16.53
N GLN A 40 1.73 4.94 17.81
CA GLN A 40 2.95 4.35 18.34
C GLN A 40 3.01 2.82 18.12
N GLY A 41 1.97 2.24 17.51
CA GLY A 41 1.80 0.80 17.41
C GLY A 41 1.03 0.22 18.60
N ILE A 42 1.06 -1.10 18.71
CA ILE A 42 0.44 -1.83 19.81
C ILE A 42 1.43 -1.91 20.97
N THR A 43 1.03 -1.42 22.15
CA THR A 43 1.79 -1.54 23.39
C THR A 43 1.15 -2.57 24.32
N LEU A 44 1.95 -3.17 25.20
CA LEU A 44 1.45 -4.06 26.24
C LEU A 44 1.35 -3.29 27.57
N GLU A 45 0.13 -3.16 28.09
CA GLU A 45 -0.14 -2.60 29.42
C GLU A 45 -0.68 -3.72 30.32
N GLY A 46 0.19 -4.34 31.13
CA GLY A 46 -0.18 -5.50 31.95
C GLY A 46 -0.54 -6.72 31.10
N ASN A 47 -1.83 -7.08 31.05
CA ASN A 47 -2.34 -8.15 30.18
C ASN A 47 -3.17 -7.64 28.98
N GLU A 48 -3.20 -6.33 28.76
CA GLU A 48 -3.94 -5.73 27.65
C GLU A 48 -3.00 -5.26 26.55
N LEU A 49 -3.38 -5.54 25.30
CA LEU A 49 -2.87 -4.87 24.12
C LEU A 49 -3.59 -3.54 23.97
N VAL A 50 -2.83 -2.46 23.93
CA VAL A 50 -3.35 -1.10 23.83
C VAL A 50 -2.89 -0.50 22.52
N LEU A 51 -3.86 -0.01 21.75
CA LEU A 51 -3.62 0.64 20.46
C LEU A 51 -4.22 2.04 20.50
N LYS A 52 -3.35 3.04 20.55
CA LYS A 52 -3.71 4.46 20.46
C LYS A 52 -3.52 4.93 19.04
N VAL A 53 -4.57 5.53 18.48
CA VAL A 53 -4.56 6.05 17.12
C VAL A 53 -5.12 7.45 17.07
N ARG A 54 -4.56 8.28 16.19
CA ARG A 54 -5.01 9.65 15.93
C ARG A 54 -5.13 9.91 14.45
N LEU A 55 -6.18 10.60 14.03
CA LEU A 55 -6.30 11.10 12.66
C LEU A 55 -5.57 12.43 12.53
N ARG A 56 -4.67 12.56 11.53
CA ARG A 56 -4.01 13.82 11.23
C ARG A 56 -5.00 14.88 10.72
N ASP A 57 -5.91 14.47 9.85
CA ASP A 57 -6.94 15.33 9.26
C ASP A 57 -8.30 14.99 9.88
N PRO A 58 -8.66 15.61 11.01
CA PRO A 58 -9.87 15.26 11.75
C PRO A 58 -11.11 15.37 10.87
N LYS A 59 -11.87 14.28 10.82
CA LYS A 59 -13.20 14.21 10.21
C LYS A 59 -14.10 13.44 11.17
N PRO A 60 -15.39 13.79 11.28
CA PRO A 60 -16.32 13.02 12.08
C PRO A 60 -16.47 11.64 11.45
N GLY A 61 -16.53 10.62 12.29
CA GLY A 61 -16.70 9.25 11.83
C GLY A 61 -16.36 8.22 12.91
N TYR A 62 -16.34 6.95 12.54
CA TYR A 62 -16.01 5.85 13.45
C TYR A 62 -14.64 5.27 13.14
N PHE A 63 -13.78 5.22 14.15
CA PHE A 63 -12.67 4.28 14.16
C PHE A 63 -13.21 2.90 14.51
N SER A 64 -12.82 1.89 13.75
CA SER A 64 -13.03 0.49 14.12
C SER A 64 -11.69 -0.22 14.19
N VAL A 65 -11.58 -1.18 15.09
CA VAL A 65 -10.44 -2.10 15.14
C VAL A 65 -10.94 -3.53 15.05
N VAL A 66 -10.23 -4.34 14.29
CA VAL A 66 -10.44 -5.78 14.25
C VAL A 66 -9.17 -6.47 14.70
N TRP A 67 -9.27 -7.24 15.77
CA TRP A 67 -8.18 -7.99 16.38
C TRP A 67 -8.17 -9.40 15.84
N PHE A 68 -6.98 -9.89 15.51
CA PHE A 68 -6.76 -11.22 14.97
C PHE A 68 -5.61 -11.93 15.71
N ALA A 69 -5.66 -13.25 15.71
CA ALA A 69 -4.49 -14.10 15.84
C ALA A 69 -4.35 -14.93 14.56
N GLU A 70 -3.25 -14.72 13.84
CA GLU A 70 -3.10 -15.21 12.46
C GLU A 70 -4.36 -14.84 11.65
N ASP A 71 -5.05 -15.80 11.04
CA ASP A 71 -6.24 -15.56 10.22
C ASP A 71 -7.57 -15.65 10.98
N THR A 72 -7.53 -15.78 12.31
CA THR A 72 -8.74 -15.86 13.15
C THR A 72 -9.08 -14.52 13.76
N GLU A 73 -10.27 -13.98 13.45
CA GLU A 73 -10.82 -12.79 14.13
C GLU A 73 -11.12 -13.13 15.60
N LEU A 74 -10.57 -12.34 16.53
CA LEU A 74 -10.73 -12.52 17.98
C LEU A 74 -11.77 -11.58 18.57
N ALA A 75 -11.80 -10.33 18.09
CA ALA A 75 -12.68 -9.28 18.57
C ALA A 75 -12.74 -8.12 17.57
N ARG A 76 -13.82 -7.35 17.67
CA ARG A 76 -14.04 -6.11 16.93
C ARG A 76 -14.58 -5.05 17.88
N ASP A 77 -14.10 -3.83 17.74
CA ASP A 77 -14.53 -2.69 18.54
C ASP A 77 -14.61 -1.43 17.67
N ALA A 78 -15.44 -0.47 18.06
CA ALA A 78 -15.66 0.77 17.33
C ALA A 78 -15.87 1.95 18.27
N ILE A 79 -15.20 3.07 17.98
CA ILE A 79 -15.23 4.31 18.76
C ILE A 79 -15.50 5.48 17.81
N TYR A 80 -16.45 6.33 18.16
CA TYR A 80 -16.71 7.57 17.43
C TYR A 80 -15.55 8.56 17.62
N ALA A 81 -15.02 9.08 16.51
CA ALA A 81 -13.99 10.09 16.46
C ALA A 81 -14.61 11.49 16.45
N ASP A 82 -14.40 12.23 17.53
CA ASP A 82 -14.76 13.64 17.59
C ASP A 82 -13.74 14.46 16.77
N PRO A 83 -14.17 15.33 15.83
CA PRO A 83 -13.25 16.23 15.12
C PRO A 83 -12.40 17.13 16.03
N GLN A 84 -12.88 17.46 17.23
CA GLN A 84 -12.14 18.25 18.23
C GLN A 84 -11.08 17.42 18.97
N ALA A 85 -11.25 16.09 19.02
CA ALA A 85 -10.35 15.14 19.66
C ALA A 85 -10.31 13.84 18.83
N PRO A 86 -9.61 13.82 17.67
CA PRO A 86 -9.65 12.72 16.72
C PRO A 86 -8.74 11.56 17.15
N GLU A 87 -8.80 11.18 18.42
CA GLU A 87 -8.01 10.13 19.04
C GLU A 87 -8.92 9.02 19.57
N ALA A 88 -8.50 7.77 19.35
CA ALA A 88 -9.17 6.61 19.91
C ALA A 88 -8.15 5.68 20.56
N THR A 89 -8.53 5.09 21.69
CA THR A 89 -7.74 4.07 22.38
C THR A 89 -8.53 2.77 22.38
N PHE A 90 -7.98 1.76 21.74
CA PHE A 90 -8.53 0.41 21.74
C PHE A 90 -7.74 -0.46 22.72
N ARG A 91 -8.47 -1.30 23.47
CA ARG A 91 -7.89 -2.24 24.44
C ARG A 91 -8.38 -3.65 24.12
N PHE A 92 -7.46 -4.61 24.18
CA PHE A 92 -7.79 -6.01 23.97
C PHE A 92 -7.02 -6.88 24.95
N ALA A 93 -7.75 -7.66 25.76
CA ALA A 93 -7.14 -8.59 26.71
C ALA A 93 -6.50 -9.76 25.96
N ARG A 94 -5.21 -10.02 26.21
CA ARG A 94 -4.52 -11.16 25.60
C ARG A 94 -5.15 -12.47 26.06
N ARG A 95 -5.20 -13.43 25.14
CA ARG A 95 -5.63 -14.80 25.43
C ARG A 95 -4.40 -15.67 25.67
N GLU A 96 -4.51 -16.59 26.61
CA GLU A 96 -3.44 -17.55 26.90
C GLU A 96 -3.17 -18.44 25.67
N GLY A 97 -1.90 -18.83 25.49
CA GLY A 97 -1.47 -19.68 24.36
C GLY A 97 -1.24 -18.95 23.03
N LEU A 98 -1.57 -17.65 22.93
CA LEU A 98 -1.33 -16.84 21.73
C LEU A 98 -0.17 -15.85 21.94
N SER A 99 0.81 -15.87 21.04
CA SER A 99 2.02 -15.03 21.09
C SER A 99 2.06 -13.92 20.04
N ARG A 100 1.22 -14.01 19.01
CA ARG A 100 1.14 -13.04 17.92
C ARG A 100 -0.28 -12.52 17.75
N TYR A 101 -0.39 -11.21 17.61
CA TYR A 101 -1.64 -10.50 17.44
C TYR A 101 -1.51 -9.51 16.30
N ARG A 102 -2.60 -9.37 15.53
CA ARG A 102 -2.72 -8.42 14.44
C ARG A 102 -3.95 -7.54 14.70
N ALA A 103 -3.80 -6.23 14.57
CA ALA A 103 -4.91 -5.29 14.66
C ALA A 103 -5.04 -4.53 13.32
N ILE A 104 -6.21 -4.57 12.73
CA ILE A 104 -6.53 -3.78 11.53
C ILE A 104 -7.39 -2.61 11.98
N VAL A 105 -6.89 -1.39 11.77
CA VAL A 105 -7.63 -0.15 12.06
C VAL A 105 -8.32 0.31 10.80
N LEU A 106 -9.62 0.57 10.93
CA LEU A 106 -10.49 1.10 9.90
C LEU A 106 -11.01 2.47 10.34
N PHE A 107 -11.31 3.32 9.36
CA PHE A 107 -12.09 4.53 9.55
C PHE A 107 -13.18 4.55 8.49
N GLU A 108 -14.45 4.64 8.92
CA GLU A 108 -15.61 4.56 8.01
C GLU A 108 -15.52 3.31 7.10
N ASP A 109 -15.31 2.14 7.71
CA ASP A 109 -15.15 0.83 7.05
C ASP A 109 -13.99 0.71 6.05
N ARG A 110 -13.13 1.72 5.94
CA ARG A 110 -11.92 1.67 5.11
C ARG A 110 -10.70 1.34 5.96
N ALA A 111 -10.00 0.27 5.61
CA ALA A 111 -8.74 -0.09 6.26
C ALA A 111 -7.70 1.02 6.07
N LEU A 112 -7.21 1.58 7.17
CA LEU A 112 -6.16 2.60 7.19
C LEU A 112 -4.79 1.96 7.39
N ARG A 113 -4.66 1.07 8.38
CA ARG A 113 -3.38 0.48 8.75
C ARG A 113 -3.54 -0.83 9.50
N GLN A 114 -2.60 -1.74 9.25
CA GLN A 114 -2.38 -2.94 10.05
C GLN A 114 -1.24 -2.72 11.04
N PHE A 115 -1.42 -3.23 12.25
CA PHE A 115 -0.42 -3.29 13.31
C PHE A 115 -0.23 -4.72 13.76
N GLU A 116 1.00 -5.06 14.13
CA GLU A 116 1.35 -6.38 14.64
C GLU A 116 2.01 -6.26 16.00
N TYR A 117 1.71 -7.22 16.86
CA TYR A 117 2.33 -7.38 18.17
C TYR A 117 2.76 -8.84 18.34
N GLY A 118 4.00 -9.04 18.78
CA GLY A 118 4.57 -10.37 18.99
C GLY A 118 6.05 -10.40 18.57
N PRO A 119 6.71 -11.57 18.67
CA PRO A 119 8.06 -11.74 18.19
C PRO A 119 8.15 -11.36 16.70
N LEU A 120 9.17 -10.59 16.33
CA LEU A 120 9.48 -10.33 14.93
C LEU A 120 9.61 -11.68 14.21
N ALA A 121 8.92 -11.85 13.08
CA ALA A 121 9.20 -12.99 12.23
C ALA A 121 10.70 -12.97 11.88
N PRO A 122 11.39 -14.11 11.85
CA PRO A 122 12.78 -14.14 11.42
C PRO A 122 12.86 -13.48 10.04
N ALA A 123 13.78 -12.51 9.90
CA ALA A 123 14.00 -11.83 8.64
C ALA A 123 14.23 -12.90 7.56
N GLN A 124 13.48 -12.83 6.45
CA GLN A 124 13.72 -13.72 5.33
C GLN A 124 15.16 -13.49 4.86
N ALA A 125 16.01 -14.51 4.97
CA ALA A 125 17.36 -14.45 4.45
C ALA A 125 17.30 -14.03 2.98
N PRO A 126 18.17 -13.11 2.51
CA PRO A 126 18.21 -12.71 1.11
C PRO A 126 18.23 -13.96 0.25
N ALA A 127 17.31 -14.05 -0.72
CA ALA A 127 17.31 -15.14 -1.68
C ALA A 127 18.73 -15.24 -2.28
N ALA A 128 19.31 -16.44 -2.25
CA ALA A 128 20.64 -16.67 -2.79
C ALA A 128 20.72 -16.09 -4.22
N PRO A 129 21.80 -15.39 -4.58
CA PRO A 129 21.93 -14.82 -5.92
C PRO A 129 21.72 -15.92 -6.96
N ALA A 130 20.85 -15.64 -7.93
CA ALA A 130 20.54 -16.57 -9.00
C ALA A 130 21.85 -17.03 -9.68
N PRO A 131 21.98 -18.33 -10.06
CA PRO A 131 23.16 -18.79 -10.77
C PRO A 131 23.30 -17.99 -12.06
N THR A 132 24.50 -17.42 -12.26
CA THR A 132 24.85 -16.65 -13.44
C THR A 132 24.61 -17.50 -14.69
N PRO A 133 23.89 -17.00 -15.72
CA PRO A 133 23.75 -17.71 -16.98
C PRO A 133 25.14 -17.98 -17.56
N PRO A 134 25.42 -19.17 -18.13
CA PRO A 134 26.70 -19.45 -18.74
C PRO A 134 26.97 -18.44 -19.86
N GLY A 135 28.03 -17.66 -19.68
CA GLY A 135 28.47 -16.66 -20.65
C GLY A 135 28.80 -17.31 -21.98
N ASN A 136 28.08 -16.88 -23.01
CA ASN A 136 28.32 -17.20 -24.40
C ASN A 136 29.63 -16.53 -24.87
N SER A 137 30.73 -17.28 -24.80
CA SER A 137 32.02 -16.90 -25.37
C SER A 137 31.98 -16.96 -26.91
N ASN A 138 31.47 -15.91 -27.55
CA ASN A 138 31.78 -15.61 -28.94
C ASN A 138 32.67 -14.37 -28.98
N ALA A 139 33.96 -14.58 -28.76
CA ALA A 139 34.99 -13.58 -29.07
C ALA A 139 35.27 -13.64 -30.59
N PRO A 140 35.18 -12.52 -31.34
CA PRO A 140 35.62 -12.50 -32.72
C PRO A 140 37.15 -12.56 -32.77
N ALA A 141 37.70 -13.53 -33.50
CA ALA A 141 39.11 -13.60 -33.83
C ALA A 141 39.48 -12.38 -34.70
N ALA A 142 40.28 -11.47 -34.12
CA ALA A 142 40.89 -10.39 -34.88
C ALA A 142 41.98 -10.98 -35.79
N ARG A 143 41.93 -10.61 -37.08
CA ARG A 143 42.98 -10.84 -38.09
C ARG A 143 43.90 -9.63 -38.13
#